data_AF-A0AAN1M4A5-F1
#
_entry.id   AF-A0AAN1M4A5-F1
#
_cell.length_a   1.000
_cell.length_b   1.000
_cell.length_c   1.000
_cell.angle_alpha   90.00
_cell.angle_beta   90.00
_cell.angle_gamma   90.00
#
_symmetry.space_group_name_H-M   'P 1'
#
loop_
_entity.id
_entity.type
_entity.pdbx_description
1 polymer ?
#
loop_
_entity_poly.entity_id
_entity_poly.type
_entity_poly.pdbx_seq_one_letter_code
_entity_poly.pdbx_strand_id
1 'polypeptide(L)'
;MAKKNDSGLVQDALIPDEMSPLSLLDFNSSCAKIKQAAVDFRRAVNHKMQLETKDAYLDKFHQIDPYTEAVYDTDALAQHIIDCAEVINRLLTYPKDARRAVLYDNLHDSLATFEESAPDYPDPDDDADETDRGEAVDPTTGEIK
;
A
#
# COMPACT_ATOMS: atom_id res chain seq x y z
N MET A 1 28.21 -38.63 33.38
CA MET A 1 28.64 -38.18 32.04
C MET A 1 27.53 -37.32 31.46
N ALA A 2 27.74 -36.01 31.36
CA ALA A 2 26.77 -35.10 30.76
C ALA A 2 26.85 -35.25 29.23
N LYS A 3 25.74 -35.64 28.59
CA LYS A 3 25.60 -35.56 27.13
C LYS A 3 25.57 -34.07 26.79
N LYS A 4 26.61 -33.60 26.09
CA LYS A 4 26.67 -32.27 25.50
C LYS A 4 25.47 -32.14 24.55
N ASN A 5 24.54 -31.24 24.87
CA ASN A 5 23.58 -30.76 23.88
C ASN A 5 24.39 -29.97 22.86
N ASP A 6 24.61 -30.55 21.68
CA ASP A 6 24.93 -29.76 20.50
C ASP A 6 23.74 -28.85 20.27
N SER A 7 23.86 -27.62 20.79
CA SER A 7 23.15 -26.46 20.29
C SER A 7 23.64 -26.21 18.86
N GLY A 8 23.25 -27.10 17.94
CA GLY A 8 23.22 -26.80 16.53
C GLY A 8 22.29 -25.61 16.40
N LEU A 9 22.85 -24.46 16.07
CA LEU A 9 22.11 -23.24 15.82
C LEU A 9 20.89 -23.58 14.97
N VAL A 10 19.70 -23.30 15.49
CA VAL A 10 18.42 -23.43 14.79
C VAL A 10 18.31 -22.30 13.77
N GLN A 11 19.32 -22.16 12.90
CA GLN A 11 19.35 -21.19 11.81
C GLN A 11 18.47 -21.64 10.64
N ASP A 12 18.18 -22.93 10.51
CA ASP A 12 17.25 -23.44 9.49
C ASP A 12 15.79 -23.06 9.76
N ALA A 13 15.43 -22.66 11.00
CA ALA A 13 14.08 -22.16 11.30
C ALA A 13 13.91 -20.66 10.98
N LEU A 14 14.95 -19.98 10.48
CA LEU A 14 14.90 -18.57 10.06
C LEU A 14 14.62 -18.38 8.57
N ILE A 15 14.69 -19.45 7.78
CA ILE A 15 14.25 -19.41 6.38
C ILE A 15 12.76 -19.76 6.41
N PRO A 16 11.85 -18.82 6.09
CA PRO A 16 10.43 -19.15 5.99
C PRO A 16 10.26 -20.33 5.03
N ASP A 17 9.50 -21.35 5.42
CA ASP A 17 9.17 -22.46 4.52
C ASP A 17 8.54 -21.87 3.25
N GLU A 18 9.34 -21.79 2.18
CA GLU A 18 8.88 -21.20 0.93
C GLU A 18 7.71 -22.03 0.41
N MET A 19 6.63 -21.35 0.02
CA MET A 19 5.45 -22.01 -0.50
C MET A 19 5.86 -22.85 -1.73
N SER A 20 5.69 -24.17 -1.62
CA SER A 20 6.10 -25.07 -2.70
C SER A 20 5.37 -24.72 -4.01
N PRO A 21 5.96 -24.99 -5.19
CA PRO A 21 5.31 -24.74 -6.47
C PRO A 21 3.92 -25.40 -6.59
N LEU A 22 3.72 -26.56 -5.95
CA LEU A 22 2.42 -27.24 -5.92
C LEU A 22 1.42 -26.48 -5.03
N SER A 23 1.85 -26.06 -3.85
CA SER A 23 1.04 -25.25 -2.94
C SER A 23 0.64 -23.90 -3.56
N LEU A 24 1.49 -23.32 -4.42
CA LEU A 24 1.16 -22.11 -5.18
C LEU A 24 0.04 -22.32 -6.20
N LEU A 25 -0.03 -23.50 -6.84
CA LEU A 25 -1.12 -23.83 -7.78
C LEU A 25 -2.45 -23.98 -7.05
N ASP A 26 -2.46 -24.69 -5.91
CA ASP A 26 -3.63 -24.86 -5.07
C ASP A 26 -4.10 -23.52 -4.46
N PHE A 27 -3.13 -22.68 -4.08
CA PHE A 27 -3.37 -21.33 -3.59
C PHE A 27 -4.02 -20.46 -4.67
N ASN A 28 -3.50 -20.46 -5.90
CA ASN A 28 -4.07 -19.70 -7.02
C ASN A 28 -5.51 -20.15 -7.32
N SER A 29 -5.75 -21.46 -7.38
CA SER A 29 -7.10 -22.02 -7.57
C SER A 29 -8.06 -21.57 -6.46
N SER A 30 -7.59 -21.53 -5.21
CA SER A 30 -8.38 -21.10 -4.06
C SER A 30 -8.69 -19.60 -4.11
N CYS A 31 -7.71 -18.76 -4.45
CA CYS A 31 -7.91 -17.33 -4.65
C CYS A 31 -8.92 -17.04 -5.75
N ALA A 32 -8.88 -17.77 -6.87
CA ALA A 32 -9.86 -17.61 -7.95
C ALA A 32 -11.30 -17.90 -7.49
N LYS A 33 -11.50 -18.93 -6.65
CA LYS A 33 -12.82 -19.25 -6.09
C LYS A 33 -13.31 -18.16 -5.14
N ILE A 34 -12.44 -17.65 -4.27
CA ILE A 34 -12.78 -16.56 -3.34
C ILE A 34 -13.15 -15.28 -4.13
N LYS A 35 -12.37 -14.93 -5.16
CA LYS A 35 -12.68 -13.81 -6.04
C LYS A 35 -14.06 -13.96 -6.68
N GLN A 36 -14.34 -15.14 -7.23
CA GLN A 36 -15.63 -15.39 -7.89
C GLN A 36 -16.79 -15.29 -6.90
N ALA A 37 -16.66 -15.86 -5.70
CA ALA A 37 -17.68 -15.75 -4.65
C ALA A 37 -17.93 -14.29 -4.23
N ALA A 38 -16.88 -13.48 -4.11
CA ALA A 38 -17.01 -12.05 -3.82
C ALA A 38 -17.70 -11.27 -4.96
N VAL A 39 -17.37 -11.57 -6.22
CA VAL A 39 -18.06 -10.97 -7.38
C VAL A 39 -19.55 -11.31 -7.40
N ASP A 40 -19.89 -12.58 -7.15
CA ASP A 40 -21.28 -13.02 -7.15
C ASP A 40 -22.06 -12.42 -5.97
N PHE A 41 -21.42 -12.28 -4.80
CA PHE A 41 -21.99 -11.57 -3.66
C PHE A 41 -22.28 -10.10 -3.99
N ARG A 42 -21.34 -9.38 -4.59
CA ARG A 42 -21.54 -7.98 -4.98
C ARG A 42 -22.65 -7.81 -6.01
N ARG A 43 -22.77 -8.72 -6.98
CA ARG A 43 -23.90 -8.71 -7.92
C ARG A 43 -25.24 -8.83 -7.19
N ALA A 44 -25.32 -9.73 -6.20
CA ALA A 44 -26.53 -9.89 -5.40
C ALA A 44 -26.85 -8.65 -4.55
N VAL A 45 -25.82 -8.03 -3.96
CA VAL A 45 -25.94 -6.81 -3.15
C VAL A 45 -26.31 -5.59 -4.00
N ASN A 46 -25.74 -5.42 -5.19
CA ASN A 46 -26.03 -4.30 -6.08
C ASN A 46 -27.51 -4.26 -6.50
N HIS A 47 -28.16 -5.43 -6.66
CA HIS A 47 -29.62 -5.49 -6.89
C HIS A 47 -30.47 -5.02 -5.69
N LYS A 48 -29.88 -4.91 -4.49
CA LYS A 48 -30.54 -4.46 -3.25
C LYS A 48 -30.19 -3.01 -2.90
N MET A 49 -29.11 -2.47 -3.46
CA MET A 49 -28.70 -1.08 -3.26
C MET A 49 -29.59 -0.14 -4.08
N GLN A 50 -30.10 0.91 -3.45
CA GLN A 50 -30.89 1.94 -4.15
C GLN A 50 -30.01 3.04 -4.76
N LEU A 51 -28.80 3.22 -4.21
CA LEU A 51 -27.80 4.20 -4.63
C LEU A 51 -26.43 3.50 -4.64
N GLU A 52 -25.50 4.00 -5.45
CA GLU A 52 -24.20 3.34 -5.66
C GLU A 52 -23.28 3.43 -4.43
N THR A 53 -23.41 4.48 -3.60
CA THR A 53 -22.52 4.71 -2.46
C THR A 53 -23.30 4.99 -1.18
N LYS A 54 -22.68 4.62 -0.04
CA LYS A 54 -23.21 4.89 1.30
C LYS A 54 -23.39 6.40 1.52
N ASP A 55 -22.44 7.21 1.06
CA ASP A 55 -22.48 8.67 1.19
C ASP A 55 -23.64 9.28 0.40
N ALA A 56 -23.87 8.85 -0.84
CA ALA A 56 -25.01 9.32 -1.63
C ALA A 56 -26.35 8.94 -0.99
N TYR A 57 -26.41 7.80 -0.29
CA TYR A 57 -27.58 7.38 0.46
C TYR A 57 -27.82 8.24 1.69
N LEU A 58 -26.78 8.53 2.46
CA LEU A 58 -26.84 9.41 3.62
C LEU A 58 -27.18 10.86 3.24
N ASP A 59 -26.67 11.36 2.11
CA ASP A 59 -27.00 12.69 1.61
C ASP A 59 -28.48 12.83 1.21
N LYS A 60 -29.07 11.76 0.68
CA LYS A 60 -30.46 11.80 0.20
C LYS A 60 -31.50 11.56 1.30
N PHE A 61 -31.21 10.64 2.22
CA PHE A 61 -32.18 10.17 3.21
C PHE A 61 -31.87 10.64 4.63
N HIS A 62 -30.66 11.17 4.89
CA HIS A 62 -30.17 11.66 6.18
C HIS A 62 -30.25 10.67 7.36
N GLN A 63 -30.70 9.45 7.09
CA GLN A 63 -30.85 8.34 8.02
C GLN A 63 -30.63 7.05 7.25
N ILE A 64 -29.97 6.09 7.89
CA ILE A 64 -29.75 4.76 7.34
C ILE A 64 -30.23 3.72 8.34
N ASP A 65 -31.01 2.76 7.84
CA ASP A 65 -31.41 1.61 8.63
C ASP A 65 -30.21 0.66 8.80
N PRO A 66 -30.01 0.01 9.97
CA PRO A 66 -28.85 -0.87 10.20
C PRO A 66 -28.70 -2.01 9.18
N TYR A 67 -29.79 -2.53 8.63
CA TYR A 67 -29.70 -3.56 7.59
C TYR A 67 -29.19 -2.99 6.27
N THR A 68 -29.59 -1.76 5.94
CA THR A 68 -29.13 -1.07 4.73
C THR A 68 -27.66 -0.66 4.87
N GLU A 69 -27.25 -0.20 6.04
CA GLU A 69 -25.84 0.07 6.35
C GLU A 69 -24.97 -1.18 6.19
N ALA A 70 -25.40 -2.31 6.76
CA ALA A 70 -24.68 -3.58 6.61
C ALA A 70 -24.54 -4.02 5.14
N VAL A 71 -25.52 -3.70 4.28
CA VAL A 71 -25.43 -3.99 2.84
C VAL A 71 -24.32 -3.16 2.17
N TYR A 72 -24.21 -1.87 2.47
CA TYR A 72 -23.11 -1.04 1.95
C TYR A 72 -21.74 -1.49 2.46
N ASP A 73 -21.64 -1.78 3.76
CA ASP A 73 -20.37 -2.21 4.37
C ASP A 73 -19.91 -3.58 3.82
N THR A 74 -20.86 -4.49 3.57
CA THR A 74 -20.53 -5.80 2.96
C THR A 74 -20.18 -5.69 1.47
N ASP A 75 -20.74 -4.75 0.71
CA ASP A 75 -20.28 -4.48 -0.67
C ASP A 75 -18.83 -3.98 -0.69
N ALA A 76 -18.51 -3.03 0.20
CA ALA A 76 -17.15 -2.50 0.33
C ALA A 76 -16.15 -3.61 0.70
N LEU A 77 -16.50 -4.45 1.67
CA LEU A 77 -15.70 -5.62 2.03
C LEU A 77 -15.48 -6.56 0.84
N ALA A 78 -16.52 -6.83 0.06
CA ALA A 78 -16.40 -7.70 -1.09
C ALA A 78 -15.56 -7.09 -2.22
N GLN A 79 -15.58 -5.76 -2.41
CA GLN A 79 -14.66 -5.06 -3.33
C GLN A 79 -13.21 -5.25 -2.87
N HIS A 80 -12.93 -5.06 -1.58
CA HIS A 80 -11.59 -5.29 -1.03
C HIS A 80 -11.09 -6.73 -1.25
N ILE A 81 -11.96 -7.74 -1.12
CA ILE A 81 -11.59 -9.12 -1.41
C ILE A 81 -11.22 -9.31 -2.90
N ILE A 82 -11.95 -8.67 -3.81
CA ILE A 82 -11.67 -8.72 -5.25
C ILE A 82 -10.32 -8.09 -5.56
N ASP A 83 -10.04 -6.90 -5.01
CA ASP A 83 -8.80 -6.17 -5.23
C ASP A 83 -7.59 -6.97 -4.71
N CYS A 84 -7.70 -7.52 -3.49
CA CYS A 84 -6.68 -8.41 -2.92
C CYS A 84 -6.42 -9.63 -3.81
N ALA A 85 -7.47 -10.27 -4.33
CA ALA A 85 -7.31 -11.41 -5.22
C ALA A 85 -6.63 -11.04 -6.55
N GLU A 86 -6.87 -9.83 -7.07
CA GLU A 86 -6.19 -9.33 -8.26
C GLU A 86 -4.71 -9.04 -8.02
N VAL A 87 -4.37 -8.46 -6.87
CA VAL A 87 -2.97 -8.24 -6.46
C VAL A 87 -2.24 -9.58 -6.36
N ILE A 88 -2.86 -10.58 -5.72
CA ILE A 88 -2.28 -11.94 -5.63
C ILE A 88 -2.07 -12.53 -7.02
N ASN A 89 -3.06 -12.44 -7.90
CA ASN A 89 -2.94 -12.98 -9.26
C ASN A 89 -1.82 -12.27 -10.05
N ARG A 90 -1.68 -10.96 -9.88
CA ARG A 90 -0.61 -10.17 -10.50
C ARG A 90 0.76 -10.56 -9.95
N LEU A 91 0.86 -10.82 -8.65
CA LEU A 91 2.09 -11.29 -8.00
C LEU A 91 2.53 -12.67 -8.51
N LEU A 92 1.58 -13.59 -8.71
CA LEU A 92 1.85 -14.93 -9.21
C LEU A 92 2.17 -14.96 -10.70
N THR A 93 1.47 -14.14 -11.50
CA THR A 93 1.60 -14.14 -12.97
C THR A 93 2.80 -13.29 -13.44
N TYR A 94 3.02 -12.14 -12.80
CA TYR A 94 4.06 -11.17 -13.16
C TYR A 94 4.82 -10.67 -11.92
N PRO A 95 5.61 -11.53 -11.27
CA PRO A 95 6.23 -11.22 -9.97
C PRO A 95 7.18 -10.02 -10.02
N LYS A 96 7.89 -9.82 -11.13
CA LYS A 96 8.80 -8.67 -11.30
C LYS A 96 8.05 -7.35 -11.38
N ASP A 97 6.98 -7.29 -12.18
CA ASP A 97 6.18 -6.09 -12.34
C ASP A 97 5.38 -5.78 -11.06
N ALA A 98 4.87 -6.80 -10.38
CA ALA A 98 4.19 -6.65 -9.09
C ALA A 98 5.14 -6.10 -8.01
N ARG A 99 6.35 -6.67 -7.87
CA ARG A 99 7.37 -6.13 -6.94
C ARG A 99 7.77 -4.70 -7.28
N ARG A 100 7.89 -4.38 -8.57
CA ARG A 100 8.21 -3.02 -9.01
C ARG A 100 7.10 -2.03 -8.65
N ALA A 101 5.84 -2.40 -8.84
CA ALA A 101 4.69 -1.56 -8.45
C ALA A 101 4.68 -1.29 -6.93
N VAL A 102 4.81 -2.33 -6.11
CA VAL A 102 4.88 -2.19 -4.64
C VAL A 102 6.06 -1.32 -4.20
N LEU A 103 7.22 -1.49 -4.85
CA LEU A 103 8.40 -0.66 -4.56
C LEU A 103 8.14 0.81 -4.88
N TYR A 104 7.49 1.10 -6.02
CA TYR A 104 7.15 2.47 -6.40
C TYR A 104 6.11 3.09 -5.47
N ASP A 105 5.07 2.35 -5.08
CA ASP A 105 4.07 2.84 -4.12
C ASP A 105 4.73 3.18 -2.77
N ASN A 106 5.57 2.29 -2.24
CA ASN A 106 6.31 2.56 -1.00
C ASN A 106 7.25 3.77 -1.11
N LEU A 107 7.88 3.97 -2.28
CA LEU A 107 8.74 5.13 -2.52
C LEU A 107 7.90 6.41 -2.60
N HIS A 108 6.73 6.36 -3.23
CA HIS A 108 5.80 7.49 -3.29
C HIS A 108 5.28 7.85 -1.90
N ASP A 109 4.84 6.89 -1.11
CA ASP A 109 4.39 7.13 0.27
C ASP A 109 5.53 7.69 1.13
N SER A 110 6.74 7.12 1.02
CA SER A 110 7.91 7.61 1.74
C SER A 110 8.29 9.03 1.32
N LEU A 111 8.10 9.41 0.05
CA LEU A 111 8.37 10.75 -0.45
C LEU A 111 7.29 11.74 -0.01
N ALA A 112 6.02 11.35 -0.06
CA ALA A 112 4.90 12.16 0.43
C ALA A 112 5.07 12.50 1.92
N THR A 113 5.52 11.52 2.72
CA THR A 113 5.84 11.74 4.14
C THR A 113 6.98 12.76 4.32
N PHE A 114 7.92 12.80 3.37
CA PHE A 114 9.04 13.75 3.39
C PHE A 114 8.62 15.15 2.97
N GLU A 115 7.73 15.28 1.99
CA GLU A 115 7.14 16.57 1.57
C GLU A 115 6.22 17.17 2.65
N GLU A 116 5.43 16.35 3.34
CA GLU A 116 4.59 16.79 4.47
C GLU A 116 5.41 17.16 5.72
N SER A 117 6.61 16.57 5.87
CA SER A 117 7.56 16.87 6.96
C SER A 117 8.61 17.90 6.58
N ALA A 118 8.64 18.35 5.33
CA ALA A 118 9.57 19.38 4.90
C ALA A 118 9.15 20.69 5.57
N PRO A 119 10.04 21.37 6.31
CA PRO A 119 9.75 22.74 6.69
C PRO A 119 9.49 23.54 5.41
N ASP A 120 8.48 24.41 5.40
CA ASP A 120 8.28 25.41 4.36
C ASP A 120 9.62 26.16 4.22
N TYR A 121 10.42 25.76 3.24
CA TYR A 121 11.58 26.53 2.87
C TYR A 121 11.02 27.76 2.18
N PRO A 122 11.28 28.97 2.69
CA PRO A 122 10.93 30.16 1.95
C PRO A 122 11.52 30.03 0.55
N ASP A 123 10.69 30.32 -0.44
CA ASP A 123 11.09 30.34 -1.84
C ASP A 123 12.36 31.21 -1.92
N PRO A 124 13.51 30.69 -2.40
CA PRO A 124 14.77 31.44 -2.41
C PRO A 124 14.70 32.73 -3.26
N ASP A 125 13.59 32.94 -3.97
CA ASP A 125 13.32 34.14 -4.76
C ASP A 125 12.58 35.25 -3.99
N ASP A 126 12.20 35.07 -2.71
CA ASP A 126 11.42 36.06 -1.95
C ASP A 126 12.24 36.95 -0.98
N ASP A 127 13.57 36.79 -0.93
CA ASP A 127 14.49 37.65 -0.17
C ASP A 127 15.52 38.34 -1.08
N ALA A 128 15.04 39.27 -1.91
CA ALA A 128 15.89 40.29 -2.52
C ALA A 128 16.27 41.37 -1.49
N ASP A 129 17.02 40.99 -0.46
CA ASP A 129 17.82 41.95 0.33
C ASP A 129 19.27 41.93 -0.17
N GLU A 130 19.56 42.86 -1.08
CA GLU A 130 20.86 43.11 -1.70
C GLU A 130 21.92 43.64 -0.70
N THR A 131 22.10 43.02 0.47
CA THR A 131 23.14 43.48 1.41
C THR A 131 23.98 42.43 2.12
N ASP A 132 23.70 41.13 2.04
CA ASP A 132 24.61 40.11 2.59
C ASP A 132 25.33 39.32 1.49
N ARG A 133 26.29 40.00 0.86
CA ARG A 133 27.21 39.39 -0.09
C ARG A 133 28.23 38.58 0.70
N GLY A 134 27.91 37.29 0.90
CA GLY A 134 28.84 36.32 1.48
C GLY A 134 30.24 36.48 0.90
N GLU A 135 31.22 36.52 1.79
CA GLU A 135 32.65 36.72 1.54
C GLU A 135 33.11 35.97 0.27
N ALA A 136 33.27 36.71 -0.83
CA ALA A 136 33.56 36.12 -2.12
C ALA A 136 35.04 35.74 -2.17
N VAL A 137 35.31 34.44 -2.10
CA VAL A 137 36.66 33.87 -2.22
C VAL A 137 37.15 34.03 -3.66
N ASP A 138 38.32 34.64 -3.85
CA ASP A 138 38.92 34.75 -5.19
C ASP A 138 39.33 33.34 -5.67
N PRO A 139 38.76 32.83 -6.77
CA PRO A 139 38.99 31.46 -7.22
C PRO A 139 40.40 31.21 -7.77
N THR A 140 41.22 32.26 -7.90
CA THR A 140 42.59 32.18 -8.43
C THR A 140 43.64 32.21 -7.32
N THR A 141 43.36 32.92 -6.23
CA THR A 141 44.32 33.14 -5.11
C THR A 141 43.87 32.47 -3.81
N GLY A 142 42.59 32.18 -3.64
CA GLY A 142 42.03 31.54 -2.45
C GLY A 142 41.93 32.46 -1.23
N GLU A 143 42.13 33.77 -1.39
CA GLU A 143 41.94 34.74 -0.31
C GLU A 143 40.47 35.19 -0.24
N ILE A 144 40.02 35.39 1.00
CA ILE A 144 38.68 35.89 1.34
C ILE A 144 38.78 37.41 1.57
N LYS A 145 37.84 38.20 1.03
CA LYS A 145 37.82 39.68 1.16
C LYS A 145 36.76 40.19 2.12
#